data_AF-A0A1F3K6N8-F1
#
_entry.id   AF-A0A1F3K6N8-F1
#
_cell.length_a   1.000
_cell.length_b   1.000
_cell.length_c   1.000
_cell.angle_alpha   90.00
_cell.angle_beta   90.00
_cell.angle_gamma   90.00
#
_symmetry.space_group_name_H-M   'P 1'
#
loop_
_entity.id
_entity.type
_entity.pdbx_description
1 polymer ?
#
loop_
_entity_poly.entity_id
_entity_poly.type
_entity_poly.pdbx_seq_one_letter_code
_entity_poly.pdbx_strand_id
1 'polypeptide(L)'
;METNRNIEELQKVDGVSVKTAERLFNMGIKTPEDLANANEKDVFQKWKDLKDKGNISYQCSLKNIKSWIESAKKGEYKFSKAKIRYESLKERSFDAIYRLLLFENLILLKKTSIELEKITFKISEETNTLFKESFNNMTQLRANNIITNKWTQDKDNKVVKSKLRKMYYDFFVENLPYEKFKIFYKQDNDERTCKYCNISENQIDTLNNKNTILTKRIYSRGKSLEIDRTNPNGEYKIGNIEFCCYWCNNAKTDEFTESEFTEIGKSIQSVWLKRLNGI
;
A
#
# COMPACT_ATOMS: atom_id res chain seq x y z
N MET A 1 -13.25 -28.16 6.48
CA MET A 1 -12.92 -27.45 5.22
C MET A 1 -13.95 -26.37 4.90
N GLU A 2 -15.25 -26.68 4.95
CA GLU A 2 -16.33 -25.73 4.63
C GLU A 2 -16.44 -24.53 5.58
N THR A 3 -16.22 -24.74 6.89
CA THR A 3 -16.19 -23.66 7.90
C THR A 3 -15.12 -22.60 7.62
N ASN A 4 -13.90 -23.03 7.29
CA ASN A 4 -12.80 -22.09 7.00
C ASN A 4 -13.08 -21.32 5.71
N ARG A 5 -13.62 -21.99 4.68
CA ARG A 5 -14.00 -21.35 3.41
C ARG A 5 -15.05 -20.26 3.63
N ASN A 6 -16.08 -20.51 4.41
CA ASN A 6 -17.14 -19.54 4.68
C ASN A 6 -16.66 -18.32 5.50
N ILE A 7 -15.77 -18.55 6.47
CA ILE A 7 -15.12 -17.46 7.21
C ILE A 7 -14.23 -16.62 6.29
N GLU A 8 -13.50 -17.25 5.36
CA GLU A 8 -12.72 -16.55 4.34
C GLU A 8 -13.60 -15.75 3.36
N GLU A 9 -14.75 -16.28 2.94
CA GLU A 9 -15.72 -15.57 2.10
C GLU A 9 -16.30 -14.34 2.82
N LEU A 10 -16.66 -14.44 4.10
CA LEU A 10 -17.17 -13.31 4.89
C LEU A 10 -16.11 -12.23 5.10
N GLN A 11 -14.84 -12.62 5.28
CA GLN A 11 -13.73 -11.67 5.36
C GLN A 11 -13.56 -10.86 4.09
N LYS A 12 -14.12 -11.34 2.96
CA LYS A 12 -14.17 -10.53 1.76
C LYS A 12 -15.05 -9.32 1.94
N VAL A 13 -16.07 -9.23 2.80
CA VAL A 13 -16.92 -8.02 2.92
C VAL A 13 -16.18 -6.83 3.56
N ASP A 14 -16.38 -5.60 3.06
CA ASP A 14 -15.65 -4.43 3.58
C ASP A 14 -15.91 -4.15 5.06
N GLY A 15 -14.85 -3.79 5.77
CA GLY A 15 -14.86 -3.60 7.22
C GLY A 15 -14.95 -4.89 8.06
N VAL A 16 -15.06 -6.08 7.46
CA VAL A 16 -15.17 -7.36 8.19
C VAL A 16 -13.77 -7.95 8.46
N SER A 17 -13.33 -7.90 9.72
CA SER A 17 -12.09 -8.56 10.18
C SER A 17 -12.26 -10.08 10.31
N VAL A 18 -11.16 -10.84 10.47
CA VAL A 18 -11.21 -12.30 10.72
C VAL A 18 -12.10 -12.63 11.91
N LYS A 19 -11.86 -11.97 13.06
CA LYS A 19 -12.65 -12.14 14.28
C LYS A 19 -14.12 -11.70 14.10
N THR A 20 -14.36 -10.72 13.23
CA THR A 20 -15.73 -10.31 12.87
C THR A 20 -16.42 -11.39 12.05
N ALA A 21 -15.74 -11.95 11.05
CA ALA A 21 -16.26 -13.03 10.22
C ALA A 21 -16.58 -14.28 11.05
N GLU A 22 -15.70 -14.69 11.96
CA GLU A 22 -15.96 -15.78 12.91
C GLU A 22 -17.23 -15.55 13.75
N ARG A 23 -17.42 -14.32 14.24
CA ARG A 23 -18.60 -13.96 15.03
C ARG A 23 -19.87 -13.97 14.20
N LEU A 24 -19.83 -13.41 12.99
CA LEU A 24 -20.95 -13.43 12.04
C LEU A 24 -21.32 -14.87 11.68
N PHE A 25 -20.31 -15.72 11.43
CA PHE A 25 -20.49 -17.14 11.19
C PHE A 25 -21.21 -17.83 12.35
N ASN A 26 -20.76 -17.57 13.59
CA ASN A 26 -21.41 -18.09 14.80
C ASN A 26 -22.82 -17.53 15.04
N MET A 27 -23.18 -16.40 14.43
CA MET A 27 -24.54 -15.83 14.44
C MET A 27 -25.46 -16.41 13.34
N GLY A 28 -24.93 -17.33 12.52
CA GLY A 28 -25.64 -17.96 11.40
C GLY A 28 -25.48 -17.25 10.06
N ILE A 29 -24.66 -16.19 9.97
CA ILE A 29 -24.35 -15.49 8.73
C ILE A 29 -23.09 -16.15 8.16
N LYS A 30 -23.24 -17.03 7.17
CA LYS A 30 -22.15 -17.88 6.68
C LYS A 30 -21.51 -17.35 5.40
N THR A 31 -22.24 -16.55 4.63
CA THR A 31 -21.79 -16.00 3.35
C THR A 31 -21.99 -14.49 3.26
N PRO A 32 -21.30 -13.80 2.34
CA PRO A 32 -21.62 -12.41 2.03
C PRO A 32 -23.07 -12.19 1.60
N GLU A 33 -23.70 -13.16 0.94
CA GLU A 33 -25.10 -13.08 0.54
C GLU A 33 -26.03 -13.12 1.77
N ASP A 34 -25.74 -14.00 2.74
CA ASP A 34 -26.46 -14.01 4.02
C ASP A 34 -26.36 -12.65 4.73
N LEU A 35 -25.16 -12.04 4.68
CA LEU A 35 -24.92 -10.73 5.27
C LEU A 35 -25.64 -9.61 4.50
N ALA A 36 -25.65 -9.67 3.17
CA ALA A 36 -26.37 -8.71 2.32
C ALA A 36 -27.88 -8.73 2.59
N ASN A 37 -28.43 -9.89 2.91
CA ASN A 37 -29.85 -10.08 3.22
C ASN A 37 -30.18 -9.93 4.71
N ALA A 38 -29.17 -9.75 5.57
CA ALA A 38 -29.37 -9.64 7.01
C ALA A 38 -30.05 -8.31 7.41
N ASN A 39 -30.82 -8.36 8.49
CA ASN A 39 -31.36 -7.16 9.14
C ASN A 39 -30.33 -6.59 10.14
N GLU A 40 -29.98 -5.31 9.97
CA GLU A 40 -28.99 -4.60 10.81
C GLU A 40 -29.31 -4.66 12.33
N LYS A 41 -30.59 -4.61 12.72
CA LYS A 41 -31.01 -4.61 14.12
C LYS A 41 -30.89 -6.00 14.73
N ASP A 42 -31.22 -7.03 13.96
CA ASP A 42 -31.13 -8.42 14.42
C ASP A 42 -29.66 -8.82 14.63
N VAL A 43 -28.77 -8.43 13.71
CA VAL A 43 -27.33 -8.66 13.86
C VAL A 43 -26.79 -7.91 15.07
N PHE A 44 -27.21 -6.66 15.27
CA PHE A 44 -26.80 -5.87 16.44
C PHE A 44 -27.27 -6.50 17.75
N GLN A 45 -28.51 -7.01 17.81
CA GLN A 45 -29.06 -7.66 18.99
C GLN A 45 -28.32 -8.98 19.29
N LYS A 46 -28.10 -9.85 18.29
CA LYS A 46 -27.28 -11.06 18.45
C LYS A 46 -25.88 -10.75 18.96
N TRP A 47 -25.28 -9.65 18.49
CA TRP A 47 -23.97 -9.19 18.97
C TRP A 47 -24.01 -8.74 20.42
N LYS A 48 -25.04 -8.01 20.82
CA LYS A 48 -25.26 -7.60 22.20
C LYS A 48 -25.41 -8.82 23.11
N ASP A 49 -26.22 -9.81 22.70
CA ASP A 49 -26.44 -11.03 23.47
C ASP A 49 -25.14 -11.82 23.70
N LEU A 50 -24.24 -11.88 22.70
CA LEU A 50 -22.93 -12.51 22.86
C LEU A 50 -22.07 -11.77 23.89
N LYS A 51 -22.13 -10.44 23.94
CA LYS A 51 -21.39 -9.64 24.92
C LYS A 51 -21.97 -9.84 26.32
N ASP A 52 -23.30 -9.78 26.46
CA ASP A 52 -23.98 -9.91 27.74
C ASP A 52 -23.78 -11.31 28.35
N LYS A 53 -23.59 -12.33 27.51
CA LYS A 53 -23.19 -13.70 27.91
C LYS A 53 -21.70 -13.86 28.18
N GLY A 54 -20.89 -12.81 28.05
CA GLY A 54 -19.44 -12.86 28.27
C GLY A 54 -18.63 -13.55 27.17
N ASN A 55 -19.25 -13.93 26.04
CA ASN A 55 -18.56 -14.60 24.94
C ASN A 55 -17.64 -13.66 24.15
N ILE A 56 -17.87 -12.35 24.23
CA ILE A 56 -17.04 -11.31 23.60
C ILE A 56 -16.89 -10.09 24.51
N SER A 57 -15.75 -9.41 24.41
CA SER A 57 -15.44 -8.21 25.21
C SER A 57 -15.94 -6.89 24.63
N TYR A 58 -16.41 -6.88 23.38
CA TYR A 58 -16.76 -5.66 22.65
C TYR A 58 -18.07 -5.81 21.86
N GLN A 59 -18.88 -4.75 21.87
CA GLN A 59 -20.11 -4.63 21.09
C GLN A 59 -19.86 -3.79 19.85
N CYS A 60 -20.14 -4.34 18.67
CA CYS A 60 -20.07 -3.59 17.43
C CYS A 60 -21.13 -2.48 17.38
N SER A 61 -20.79 -1.34 16.78
CA SER A 61 -21.76 -0.25 16.57
C SER A 61 -22.74 -0.59 15.44
N LEU A 62 -23.97 -0.09 15.54
CA LEU A 62 -24.96 -0.24 14.46
C LEU A 62 -24.47 0.36 13.14
N LYS A 63 -23.72 1.46 13.20
CA LYS A 63 -23.08 2.08 12.02
C LYS A 63 -22.16 1.13 11.28
N ASN A 64 -21.33 0.37 12.00
CA ASN A 64 -20.43 -0.59 11.38
C ASN A 64 -21.21 -1.75 10.73
N ILE A 65 -22.25 -2.25 11.40
CA ILE A 65 -23.09 -3.32 10.86
C ILE A 65 -23.79 -2.89 9.56
N LYS A 66 -24.36 -1.67 9.54
CA LYS A 66 -24.93 -1.07 8.32
C LYS A 66 -23.93 -1.04 7.18
N SER A 67 -22.73 -0.54 7.47
CA SER A 67 -21.64 -0.46 6.49
C SER A 67 -21.30 -1.84 5.92
N TRP A 68 -21.26 -2.89 6.75
CA TRP A 68 -20.97 -4.25 6.28
C TRP A 68 -22.07 -4.80 5.37
N ILE A 69 -23.34 -4.61 5.75
CA ILE A 69 -24.49 -5.06 4.95
C ILE A 69 -24.54 -4.33 3.61
N GLU A 70 -24.35 -3.01 3.59
CA GLU A 70 -24.29 -2.23 2.35
C GLU A 70 -23.13 -2.68 1.46
N SER A 71 -21.96 -2.95 2.05
CA SER A 71 -20.79 -3.45 1.31
C SER A 71 -21.06 -4.83 0.72
N ALA A 72 -21.67 -5.73 1.48
CA ALA A 72 -22.08 -7.05 1.02
C ALA A 72 -23.10 -6.96 -0.14
N LYS A 73 -24.10 -6.07 -0.04
CA LYS A 73 -25.10 -5.84 -1.09
C LYS A 73 -24.49 -5.34 -2.40
N LYS A 74 -23.48 -4.48 -2.31
CA LYS A 74 -22.77 -3.94 -3.48
C LYS A 74 -21.76 -4.93 -4.07
N GLY A 75 -21.53 -6.07 -3.43
CA GLY A 75 -20.35 -6.90 -3.73
C GLY A 75 -19.05 -6.13 -3.51
N GLU A 76 -19.09 -5.08 -2.68
CA GLU A 76 -17.92 -4.32 -2.23
C GLU A 76 -17.24 -5.14 -1.15
N TYR A 77 -16.49 -6.11 -1.64
CA TYR A 77 -15.60 -6.86 -0.82
C TYR A 77 -14.44 -5.94 -0.38
N LYS A 78 -14.16 -5.91 0.94
CA LYS A 78 -13.00 -5.39 1.67
C LYS A 78 -11.94 -4.88 0.76
N PHE A 79 -11.54 -3.62 0.99
CA PHE A 79 -10.40 -2.97 0.34
C PHE A 79 -9.49 -4.03 -0.24
N SER A 80 -9.68 -4.30 -1.54
CA SER A 80 -8.94 -5.38 -2.19
C SER A 80 -7.46 -5.15 -1.85
N LYS A 81 -6.63 -6.21 -1.84
CA LYS A 81 -5.18 -5.97 -1.61
C LYS A 81 -4.68 -4.87 -2.57
N ALA A 82 -5.31 -4.76 -3.75
CA ALA A 82 -5.19 -3.63 -4.65
C ALA A 82 -5.55 -2.28 -4.01
N LYS A 83 -6.76 -2.06 -3.46
CA LYS A 83 -7.13 -0.78 -2.81
C LYS A 83 -6.18 -0.37 -1.68
N ILE A 84 -5.81 -1.30 -0.79
CA ILE A 84 -4.83 -1.01 0.28
C ILE A 84 -3.49 -0.60 -0.32
N ARG A 85 -3.02 -1.35 -1.32
CA ARG A 85 -1.76 -1.04 -2.00
C ARG A 85 -1.82 0.31 -2.70
N TYR A 86 -2.91 0.59 -3.40
CA TYR A 86 -3.14 1.83 -4.13
C TYR A 86 -3.06 3.05 -3.21
N GLU A 87 -3.78 3.03 -2.08
CA GLU A 87 -3.72 4.10 -1.09
C GLU A 87 -2.31 4.26 -0.50
N SER A 88 -1.60 3.15 -0.24
CA SER A 88 -0.21 3.18 0.22
C SER A 88 0.75 3.77 -0.82
N LEU A 89 0.55 3.51 -2.12
CA LEU A 89 1.34 4.10 -3.20
C LEU A 89 1.09 5.61 -3.28
N LYS A 90 -0.18 6.02 -3.24
CA LYS A 90 -0.60 7.42 -3.29
C LYS A 90 0.02 8.25 -2.16
N GLU A 91 -0.03 7.77 -0.92
CA GLU A 91 0.59 8.43 0.24
C GLU A 91 2.12 8.53 0.09
N ARG A 92 2.79 7.45 -0.29
CA ARG A 92 4.27 7.45 -0.44
C ARG A 92 4.72 8.35 -1.59
N SER A 93 3.96 8.39 -2.67
CA SER A 93 4.24 9.26 -3.82
C SER A 93 4.09 10.72 -3.44
N PHE A 94 3.04 11.07 -2.67
CA PHE A 94 2.88 12.40 -2.12
C PHE A 94 4.06 12.80 -1.24
N ASP A 95 4.50 11.94 -0.32
CA ASP A 95 5.62 12.26 0.57
C ASP A 95 6.93 12.52 -0.21
N ALA A 96 7.16 11.80 -1.32
CA ALA A 96 8.32 12.02 -2.19
C ALA A 96 8.22 13.37 -2.92
N ILE A 97 7.09 13.64 -3.58
CA ILE A 97 6.86 14.89 -4.33
C ILE A 97 6.84 16.10 -3.39
N TYR A 98 6.25 15.96 -2.21
CA TYR A 98 6.22 17.02 -1.20
C TYR A 98 7.63 17.43 -0.76
N ARG A 99 8.56 16.49 -0.62
CA ARG A 99 9.97 16.82 -0.32
C ARG A 99 10.63 17.61 -1.45
N LEU A 100 10.38 17.22 -2.70
CA LEU A 100 10.90 17.94 -3.87
C LEU A 100 10.30 19.35 -3.98
N LEU A 101 9.01 19.51 -3.72
CA LEU A 101 8.35 20.82 -3.71
C LEU A 101 8.92 21.75 -2.61
N LEU A 102 9.17 21.21 -1.42
CA LEU A 102 9.83 21.96 -0.34
C LEU A 102 11.25 22.35 -0.73
N PHE A 103 12.00 21.43 -1.34
CA PHE A 103 13.34 21.72 -1.81
C PHE A 103 13.35 22.83 -2.87
N GLU A 104 12.52 22.70 -3.91
CA GLU A 104 12.40 23.70 -4.97
C GLU A 104 12.02 25.08 -4.43
N ASN A 105 10.93 25.17 -3.66
CA ASN A 105 10.40 26.46 -3.24
C ASN A 105 11.24 27.11 -2.14
N LEU A 106 11.67 26.35 -1.13
CA LEU A 106 12.33 26.91 0.05
C LEU A 106 13.85 26.99 -0.11
N ILE A 107 14.46 26.07 -0.86
CA ILE A 107 15.93 25.99 -0.98
C ILE A 107 16.38 26.65 -2.28
N LEU A 108 15.85 26.23 -3.43
CA LEU A 108 16.28 26.78 -4.72
C LEU A 108 15.75 28.20 -4.94
N LEU A 109 14.44 28.38 -4.78
CA LEU A 109 13.76 29.67 -5.01
C LEU A 109 13.78 30.59 -3.79
N LYS A 110 14.24 30.10 -2.63
CA LYS A 110 14.33 30.85 -1.35
C LYS A 110 13.03 31.56 -0.95
N LYS A 111 11.88 30.97 -1.29
CA LYS A 111 10.56 31.47 -0.89
C LYS A 111 10.33 31.20 0.59
N THR A 112 9.51 32.04 1.21
CA THR A 112 9.06 31.87 2.60
C THR A 112 7.73 31.12 2.70
N SER A 113 6.98 31.03 1.59
CA SER A 113 5.68 30.37 1.49
C SER A 113 5.53 29.58 0.20
N ILE A 114 4.52 28.70 0.16
CA ILE A 114 4.15 27.92 -1.03
C ILE A 114 2.81 28.44 -1.55
N GLU A 115 2.83 28.96 -2.76
CA GLU A 115 1.67 29.51 -3.48
C GLU A 115 0.93 28.38 -4.21
N LEU A 116 -0.18 27.91 -3.65
CA LEU A 116 -0.90 26.71 -4.12
C LEU A 116 -1.32 26.81 -5.58
N GLU A 117 -1.71 28.00 -6.04
CA GLU A 117 -2.17 28.29 -7.39
C GLU A 117 -1.08 28.16 -8.46
N LYS A 118 0.20 28.15 -8.07
CA LYS A 118 1.33 27.99 -9.00
C LYS A 118 1.96 26.60 -8.96
N ILE A 119 1.37 25.67 -8.20
CA ILE A 119 1.96 24.35 -8.00
C ILE A 119 1.75 23.47 -9.23
N THR A 120 2.86 22.94 -9.71
CA THR A 120 2.90 21.78 -10.61
C THR A 120 3.50 20.60 -9.85
N PHE A 121 2.88 19.43 -9.99
CA PHE A 121 3.44 18.18 -9.45
C PHE A 121 4.45 17.51 -10.40
N LYS A 122 4.61 18.05 -11.61
CA LYS A 122 5.68 17.65 -12.53
C LYS A 122 6.96 18.40 -12.14
N ILE A 123 7.79 17.77 -11.33
CA ILE A 123 9.09 18.30 -10.92
C ILE A 123 10.05 18.23 -12.11
N SER A 124 10.78 19.32 -12.36
CA SER A 124 11.72 19.39 -13.47
C SER A 124 12.90 18.41 -13.28
N GLU A 125 13.52 18.01 -14.39
CA GLU A 125 14.73 17.19 -14.34
C GLU A 125 15.87 17.92 -13.61
N GLU A 126 16.00 19.23 -13.82
CA GLU A 126 16.95 20.09 -13.12
C GLU A 126 16.76 20.05 -11.59
N THR A 127 15.52 20.22 -11.11
CA THR A 127 15.21 20.15 -9.68
C THR A 127 15.57 18.78 -9.10
N ASN A 128 15.30 17.69 -9.83
CA ASN A 128 15.66 16.34 -9.39
C ASN A 128 17.19 16.17 -9.31
N THR A 129 17.92 16.65 -10.30
CA THR A 129 19.40 16.61 -10.31
C THR A 129 19.97 17.38 -9.14
N LEU A 130 19.55 18.64 -8.94
CA LEU A 130 20.01 19.47 -7.82
C LEU A 130 19.64 18.87 -6.46
N PHE A 131 18.46 18.25 -6.36
CA PHE A 131 18.06 17.55 -5.14
C PHE A 131 19.00 16.39 -4.83
N LYS A 132 19.34 15.56 -5.82
CA LYS A 132 20.30 14.45 -5.67
C LYS A 132 21.70 14.94 -5.31
N GLU A 133 22.18 15.97 -6.00
CA GLU A 133 23.50 16.56 -5.72
C GLU A 133 23.59 17.14 -4.30
N SER A 134 22.47 17.58 -3.72
CA SER A 134 22.43 18.08 -2.34
C SER A 134 22.87 17.03 -1.31
N PHE A 135 22.78 15.73 -1.63
CA PHE A 135 23.25 14.65 -0.77
C PHE A 135 24.77 14.50 -0.76
N ASN A 136 25.49 15.08 -1.73
CA ASN A 136 26.96 15.05 -1.79
C ASN A 136 27.60 16.00 -0.77
N ASN A 137 26.83 16.93 -0.20
CA ASN A 137 27.29 17.85 0.83
C ASN A 137 26.45 17.74 2.10
N MET A 138 26.94 16.97 3.07
CA MET A 138 26.22 16.72 4.33
C MET A 138 25.92 17.97 5.14
N THR A 139 26.77 18.99 5.08
CA THR A 139 26.54 20.26 5.80
C THR A 139 25.37 21.01 5.17
N GLN A 140 25.36 21.13 3.84
CA GLN A 140 24.25 21.74 3.11
C GLN A 140 22.95 20.96 3.30
N LEU A 141 23.00 19.62 3.24
CA LEU A 141 21.85 18.76 3.46
C LEU A 141 21.23 18.98 4.85
N ARG A 142 22.07 19.06 5.89
CA ARG A 142 21.60 19.35 7.27
C ARG A 142 20.96 20.74 7.35
N ALA A 143 21.55 21.75 6.74
CA ALA A 143 20.98 23.10 6.70
C ALA A 143 19.61 23.11 5.99
N ASN A 144 19.51 22.45 4.83
CA ASN A 144 18.25 22.30 4.09
C ASN A 144 17.18 21.59 4.93
N ASN A 145 17.55 20.51 5.63
CA ASN A 145 16.64 19.78 6.50
C ASN A 145 16.14 20.63 7.67
N ILE A 146 16.97 21.51 8.24
CA ILE A 146 16.52 22.43 9.30
C ILE A 146 15.44 23.38 8.76
N ILE A 147 15.65 23.95 7.57
CA ILE A 147 14.70 24.86 6.92
C ILE A 147 13.37 24.16 6.66
N THR A 148 13.40 23.00 6.00
CA THR A 148 12.19 22.27 5.64
C THR A 148 11.46 21.72 6.87
N ASN A 149 12.19 21.22 7.88
CA ASN A 149 11.59 20.78 9.14
C ASN A 149 10.91 21.93 9.89
N LYS A 150 11.57 23.09 10.00
CA LYS A 150 10.96 24.28 10.62
C LYS A 150 9.67 24.68 9.90
N TRP A 151 9.69 24.71 8.57
CA TRP A 151 8.51 25.02 7.76
C TRP A 151 7.36 24.03 8.02
N THR A 152 7.65 22.72 8.03
CA THR A 152 6.62 21.66 8.21
C THR A 152 5.99 21.62 9.60
N GLN A 153 6.67 22.15 10.62
CA GLN A 153 6.19 22.16 12.00
C GLN A 153 5.23 23.31 12.29
N ASP A 154 5.32 24.39 11.52
CA ASP A 154 4.44 25.56 11.61
C ASP A 154 2.97 25.18 11.38
N LYS A 155 2.06 25.78 12.15
CA LYS A 155 0.63 25.43 12.14
C LYS A 155 -0.04 25.80 10.82
N ASP A 156 0.28 26.95 10.24
CA ASP A 156 -0.34 27.42 9.01
C ASP A 156 0.14 26.56 7.83
N ASN A 157 1.41 26.17 7.86
CA ASN A 157 2.00 25.29 6.85
C ASN A 157 1.45 23.86 6.90
N LYS A 158 0.94 23.38 8.05
CA LYS A 158 0.19 22.10 8.10
C LYS A 158 -1.11 22.16 7.31
N VAL A 159 -1.79 23.31 7.30
CA VAL A 159 -2.99 23.52 6.47
C VAL A 159 -2.59 23.50 4.99
N VAL A 160 -1.49 24.17 4.63
CA VAL A 160 -0.94 24.15 3.26
C VAL A 160 -0.60 22.72 2.84
N LYS A 161 0.09 21.93 3.67
CA LYS A 161 0.41 20.51 3.39
C LYS A 161 -0.85 19.68 3.15
N SER A 162 -1.91 19.89 3.94
CA SER A 162 -3.18 19.18 3.76
C SER A 162 -3.85 19.52 2.41
N LYS A 163 -3.82 20.80 2.00
CA LYS A 163 -4.34 21.23 0.69
C LYS A 163 -3.51 20.65 -0.46
N LEU A 164 -2.17 20.73 -0.38
CA LEU A 164 -1.26 20.13 -1.35
C LEU A 164 -1.50 18.62 -1.49
N ARG A 165 -1.71 17.92 -0.37
CA ARG A 165 -2.02 16.49 -0.37
C ARG A 165 -3.28 16.19 -1.17
N LYS A 166 -4.36 16.95 -0.92
CA LYS A 166 -5.62 16.76 -1.66
C LYS A 166 -5.42 16.99 -3.16
N MET A 167 -4.78 18.10 -3.53
CA MET A 167 -4.47 18.41 -4.94
C MET A 167 -3.60 17.31 -5.59
N TYR A 168 -2.61 16.79 -4.87
CA TYR A 168 -1.78 15.70 -5.37
C TYR A 168 -2.56 14.40 -5.54
N TYR A 169 -3.56 14.13 -4.69
CA TYR A 169 -4.38 12.91 -4.82
C TYR A 169 -5.24 12.95 -6.06
N ASP A 170 -5.77 14.12 -6.40
CA ASP A 170 -6.50 14.32 -7.66
C ASP A 170 -5.55 14.06 -8.86
N PHE A 171 -4.36 14.67 -8.85
CA PHE A 171 -3.31 14.41 -9.86
C PHE A 171 -2.85 12.93 -9.92
N PHE A 172 -2.74 12.26 -8.78
CA PHE A 172 -2.34 10.85 -8.72
C PHE A 172 -3.40 9.96 -9.35
N VAL A 173 -4.69 10.21 -9.07
CA VAL A 173 -5.82 9.46 -9.64
C VAL A 173 -5.89 9.66 -11.16
N GLU A 174 -5.55 10.85 -11.66
CA GLU A 174 -5.45 11.10 -13.10
C GLU A 174 -4.32 10.27 -13.75
N ASN A 175 -3.14 10.18 -13.11
CA ASN A 175 -1.99 9.46 -13.63
C ASN A 175 -2.10 7.93 -13.51
N LEU A 176 -2.67 7.45 -12.41
CA LEU A 176 -2.92 6.04 -12.14
C LEU A 176 -4.36 5.86 -11.67
N PRO A 177 -5.34 5.80 -12.58
CA PRO A 177 -6.73 5.54 -12.19
C PRO A 177 -6.86 4.21 -11.44
N TYR A 178 -7.61 4.21 -10.34
CA TYR A 178 -7.76 3.01 -9.49
C TYR A 178 -8.25 1.79 -10.26
N GLU A 179 -9.19 1.93 -11.19
CA GLU A 179 -9.67 0.80 -11.99
C GLU A 179 -8.57 0.19 -12.87
N LYS A 180 -7.70 1.03 -13.45
CA LYS A 180 -6.53 0.55 -14.20
C LYS A 180 -5.54 -0.15 -13.29
N PHE A 181 -5.29 0.42 -12.11
CA PHE A 181 -4.43 -0.20 -11.10
C PHE A 181 -5.00 -1.54 -10.63
N LYS A 182 -6.31 -1.64 -10.42
CA LYS A 182 -6.99 -2.86 -10.00
C LYS A 182 -6.85 -3.97 -11.04
N ILE A 183 -6.98 -3.65 -12.33
CA ILE A 183 -6.71 -4.58 -13.43
C ILE A 183 -5.24 -5.03 -13.41
N PHE A 184 -4.30 -4.09 -13.32
CA PHE A 184 -2.86 -4.41 -13.22
C PHE A 184 -2.54 -5.27 -12.00
N TYR A 185 -3.14 -4.96 -10.85
CA TYR A 185 -2.86 -5.65 -9.59
C TYR A 185 -3.33 -7.11 -9.60
N LYS A 186 -4.14 -7.47 -10.61
CA LYS A 186 -4.84 -8.75 -10.77
C LYS A 186 -5.84 -9.02 -9.64
N GLN A 187 -6.77 -9.96 -9.83
CA GLN A 187 -7.65 -10.36 -8.73
C GLN A 187 -6.82 -11.02 -7.63
N ASP A 188 -7.32 -11.02 -6.39
CA ASP A 188 -6.55 -11.50 -5.22
C ASP A 188 -6.07 -12.96 -5.34
N ASN A 189 -6.62 -13.73 -6.28
CA ASN A 189 -6.33 -15.14 -6.55
C ASN A 189 -5.38 -15.38 -7.74
N ASP A 190 -5.03 -14.35 -8.50
CA ASP A 190 -4.13 -14.51 -9.65
C ASP A 190 -2.68 -14.61 -9.18
N GLU A 191 -1.92 -15.56 -9.72
CA GLU A 191 -0.51 -15.67 -9.39
C GLU A 191 0.27 -14.47 -9.96
N ARG A 192 0.98 -13.80 -9.05
CA ARG A 192 1.88 -12.69 -9.35
C ARG A 192 3.32 -13.13 -9.17
N THR A 193 4.18 -12.67 -10.06
CA THR A 193 5.62 -12.98 -10.06
C THR A 193 6.43 -11.68 -10.05
N CYS A 194 7.60 -11.74 -9.43
CA CYS A 194 8.56 -10.65 -9.48
C CYS A 194 9.09 -10.47 -10.91
N LYS A 195 9.06 -9.24 -11.43
CA LYS A 195 9.59 -8.86 -12.75
C LYS A 195 11.05 -9.27 -12.95
N TYR A 196 11.87 -9.19 -11.90
CA TYR A 196 13.32 -9.36 -12.01
C TYR A 196 13.79 -10.80 -11.76
N CYS A 197 13.28 -11.45 -10.70
CA CYS A 197 13.73 -12.80 -10.33
C CYS A 197 12.66 -13.88 -10.50
N ASN A 198 11.50 -13.53 -11.06
CA ASN A 198 10.39 -14.45 -11.35
C ASN A 198 9.82 -15.25 -10.17
N ILE A 199 10.24 -14.97 -8.93
CA ILE A 199 9.65 -15.62 -7.75
C ILE A 199 8.17 -15.24 -7.61
N SER A 200 7.30 -16.23 -7.42
CA SER A 200 5.88 -16.00 -7.17
C SER A 200 5.56 -15.80 -5.68
N GLU A 201 4.41 -15.21 -5.38
CA GLU A 201 3.95 -15.10 -3.98
C GLU A 201 3.77 -16.47 -3.32
N ASN A 202 3.28 -17.47 -4.05
CA ASN A 202 3.16 -18.85 -3.56
C ASN A 202 4.52 -19.47 -3.21
N GLN A 203 5.55 -19.18 -4.02
CA GLN A 203 6.92 -19.62 -3.74
C GLN A 203 7.50 -18.91 -2.51
N ILE A 204 7.22 -17.61 -2.34
CA ILE A 204 7.59 -16.87 -1.11
C ILE A 204 6.93 -17.51 0.12
N ASP A 205 5.64 -17.82 0.06
CA ASP A 205 4.92 -18.48 1.15
C ASP A 205 5.49 -19.87 1.45
N THR A 206 5.84 -20.63 0.42
CA THR A 206 6.50 -21.94 0.56
C THR A 206 7.84 -21.80 1.27
N LEU A 207 8.69 -20.86 0.85
CA LEU A 207 9.99 -20.60 1.47
C LEU A 207 9.85 -20.15 2.93
N ASN A 208 8.85 -19.32 3.22
CA ASN A 208 8.52 -18.86 4.57
C ASN A 208 8.11 -20.03 5.47
N ASN A 209 7.24 -20.92 4.98
CA ASN A 209 6.80 -22.10 5.71
C ASN A 209 7.92 -23.12 5.96
N LYS A 210 8.92 -23.18 5.04
CA LYS A 210 10.14 -23.96 5.23
C LYS A 210 11.18 -23.28 6.15
N ASN A 211 10.91 -22.08 6.67
CA ASN A 211 11.85 -21.26 7.44
C ASN A 211 13.19 -20.98 6.72
N THR A 212 13.16 -20.90 5.38
CA THR A 212 14.36 -20.65 4.55
C THR A 212 14.54 -19.18 4.16
N ILE A 213 13.58 -18.33 4.56
CA ILE A 213 13.71 -16.87 4.51
C ILE A 213 14.36 -16.37 5.79
N LEU A 214 15.52 -15.73 5.66
CA LEU A 214 16.36 -15.31 6.79
C LEU A 214 16.26 -13.81 7.12
N THR A 215 15.46 -13.03 6.38
CA THR A 215 15.36 -11.58 6.61
C THR A 215 14.60 -11.28 7.90
N LYS A 216 15.18 -10.41 8.74
CA LYS A 216 14.51 -9.89 9.95
C LYS A 216 13.26 -9.06 9.63
N ARG A 217 13.09 -8.64 8.37
CA ARG A 217 11.97 -7.81 7.93
C ARG A 217 10.71 -8.60 7.57
N ILE A 218 10.75 -9.94 7.59
CA ILE A 218 9.66 -10.79 7.06
C ILE A 218 8.30 -10.52 7.70
N TYR A 219 8.26 -10.07 8.96
CA TYR A 219 7.04 -9.70 9.66
C TYR A 219 6.39 -8.41 9.12
N SER A 220 7.18 -7.55 8.47
CA SER A 220 6.77 -6.22 7.99
C SER A 220 6.78 -6.10 6.46
N ARG A 221 7.65 -6.83 5.76
CA ARG A 221 7.87 -6.78 4.31
C ARG A 221 8.32 -8.14 3.78
N GLY A 222 8.10 -8.40 2.50
CA GLY A 222 8.62 -9.59 1.80
C GLY A 222 7.74 -10.83 1.82
N LYS A 223 6.55 -10.78 2.45
CA LYS A 223 5.52 -11.83 2.32
C LYS A 223 4.66 -11.70 1.05
N SER A 224 4.62 -10.51 0.47
CA SER A 224 3.91 -10.21 -0.78
C SER A 224 4.83 -9.44 -1.70
N LEU A 225 4.52 -9.47 -2.99
CA LEU A 225 5.19 -8.60 -3.94
C LEU A 225 4.86 -7.13 -3.63
N GLU A 226 5.83 -6.28 -3.92
CA GLU A 226 5.72 -4.84 -3.85
C GLU A 226 5.54 -4.29 -5.27
N ILE A 227 5.24 -3.00 -5.35
CA ILE A 227 5.18 -2.28 -6.62
C ILE A 227 6.45 -1.45 -6.73
N ASP A 228 7.25 -1.75 -7.74
CA ASP A 228 8.44 -0.99 -8.14
C ASP A 228 8.09 -0.01 -9.25
N ARG A 229 8.90 1.05 -9.40
CA ARG A 229 8.85 1.96 -10.54
C ARG A 229 10.04 1.69 -11.44
N THR A 230 9.79 1.27 -12.68
CA THR A 230 10.86 0.95 -13.64
C THR A 230 11.74 2.19 -13.91
N ASN A 231 11.12 3.36 -14.07
CA ASN A 231 11.78 4.66 -13.92
C ASN A 231 11.55 5.21 -12.49
N PRO A 232 12.58 5.22 -11.62
CA PRO A 232 12.46 5.64 -10.22
C PRO A 232 12.16 7.14 -10.07
N ASN A 233 12.47 7.97 -11.07
CA ASN A 233 12.17 9.41 -11.07
C ASN A 233 10.79 9.72 -11.67
N GLY A 234 10.09 8.72 -12.21
CA GLY A 234 8.75 8.88 -12.76
C GLY A 234 7.64 8.73 -11.72
N GLU A 235 6.45 9.21 -12.09
CA GLU A 235 5.21 8.99 -11.34
C GLU A 235 4.77 7.52 -11.42
N TYR A 236 3.96 7.11 -10.45
CA TYR A 236 3.20 5.86 -10.57
C TYR A 236 2.17 6.01 -11.69
N LYS A 237 2.30 5.20 -12.72
CA LYS A 237 1.35 5.09 -13.84
C LYS A 237 1.48 3.71 -14.49
N ILE A 238 0.46 3.28 -15.22
CA ILE A 238 0.55 2.06 -16.03
C ILE A 238 1.72 2.20 -17.02
N GLY A 239 2.54 1.15 -17.13
CA GLY A 239 3.77 1.16 -17.92
C GLY A 239 5.00 1.71 -17.21
N ASN A 240 4.86 2.29 -16.01
CA ASN A 240 5.98 2.65 -15.13
C ASN A 240 5.89 1.96 -13.76
N ILE A 241 5.08 0.91 -13.64
CA ILE A 241 4.93 0.13 -12.41
C ILE A 241 5.03 -1.35 -12.73
N GLU A 242 5.74 -2.08 -11.89
CA GLU A 242 5.94 -3.53 -12.03
C GLU A 242 5.88 -4.23 -10.68
N PHE A 243 5.53 -5.51 -10.68
CA PHE A 243 5.62 -6.33 -9.48
C PHE A 243 7.06 -6.67 -9.17
N CYS A 244 7.48 -6.47 -7.93
CA CYS A 244 8.84 -6.73 -7.51
C CYS A 244 8.86 -7.33 -6.11
N CYS A 245 9.62 -8.41 -5.88
CA CYS A 245 9.77 -8.95 -4.54
C CYS A 245 10.62 -8.01 -3.67
N TYR A 246 10.43 -8.07 -2.36
CA TYR A 246 11.16 -7.23 -1.40
C TYR A 246 12.68 -7.22 -1.62
N TRP A 247 13.28 -8.40 -1.87
CA TRP A 247 14.73 -8.52 -2.05
C TRP A 247 15.21 -7.84 -3.33
N CYS A 248 14.50 -8.02 -4.44
CA CYS A 248 14.83 -7.35 -5.69
C CYS A 248 14.64 -5.83 -5.55
N ASN A 249 13.52 -5.38 -4.99
CA ASN A 249 13.24 -3.95 -4.83
C ASN A 249 14.29 -3.26 -3.94
N ASN A 250 14.69 -3.93 -2.86
CA ASN A 250 15.69 -3.40 -1.95
C ASN A 250 17.12 -3.41 -2.53
N ALA A 251 17.46 -4.40 -3.37
CA ALA A 251 18.76 -4.47 -4.01
C ALA A 251 18.88 -3.59 -5.26
N LYS A 252 17.76 -3.33 -5.97
CA LYS A 252 17.74 -2.45 -7.15
C LYS A 252 17.98 -0.99 -6.79
N THR A 253 17.34 -0.57 -5.69
CA THR A 253 17.31 0.84 -5.24
C THR A 253 16.93 1.78 -6.39
N ASP A 254 17.36 3.04 -6.31
CA ASP A 254 17.40 4.01 -7.40
C ASP A 254 18.74 3.99 -8.17
N GLU A 255 19.62 3.03 -7.90
CA GLU A 255 20.96 2.89 -8.49
C GLU A 255 20.90 2.25 -9.89
N PHE A 256 20.21 1.12 -10.02
CA PHE A 256 20.23 0.33 -11.24
C PHE A 256 19.04 0.62 -12.16
N THR A 257 19.30 0.67 -13.46
CA THR A 257 18.27 0.61 -14.50
C THR A 257 17.55 -0.76 -14.49
N GLU A 258 16.37 -0.84 -15.12
CA GLU A 258 15.65 -2.10 -15.28
C GLU A 258 16.51 -3.16 -15.99
N SER A 259 17.24 -2.77 -17.04
CA SER A 259 18.10 -3.67 -17.81
C SER A 259 19.28 -4.20 -17.00
N GLU A 260 19.99 -3.34 -16.28
CA GLU A 260 21.11 -3.76 -15.42
C GLU A 260 20.62 -4.71 -14.33
N PHE A 261 19.50 -4.37 -13.69
CA PHE A 261 18.99 -5.16 -12.58
C PHE A 261 18.35 -6.48 -12.99
N THR A 262 17.88 -6.61 -14.23
CA THR A 262 17.33 -7.87 -14.75
C THR A 262 18.38 -9.00 -14.73
N GLU A 263 19.65 -8.70 -15.03
CA GLU A 263 20.73 -9.70 -14.95
C GLU A 263 21.02 -10.13 -13.51
N ILE A 264 20.99 -9.19 -12.57
CA ILE A 264 21.11 -9.49 -11.13
C ILE A 264 19.92 -10.34 -10.65
N GLY A 265 18.72 -10.04 -11.15
CA GLY A 265 17.48 -10.76 -10.87
C GLY A 265 17.56 -12.26 -11.19
N LYS A 266 18.20 -12.64 -12.31
CA LYS A 266 18.44 -14.05 -12.68
C LYS A 266 19.31 -14.80 -11.65
N SER A 267 20.31 -14.12 -11.10
CA SER A 267 21.16 -14.70 -10.05
C SER A 267 20.38 -14.89 -8.75
N ILE A 268 19.55 -13.91 -8.39
CA ILE A 268 18.62 -14.01 -7.25
C ILE A 268 17.64 -15.18 -7.44
N GLN A 269 17.10 -15.36 -8.65
CA GLN A 269 16.19 -16.47 -8.98
C GLN A 269 16.85 -17.83 -8.70
N SER A 270 18.11 -17.99 -9.11
CA SER A 270 18.86 -19.25 -8.91
C SER A 270 19.01 -19.59 -7.41
N VAL A 271 19.18 -18.59 -6.55
CA VAL A 271 19.20 -18.78 -5.09
C VAL A 271 17.84 -19.25 -4.58
N TRP A 272 16.74 -18.65 -5.06
CA TRP A 272 15.40 -19.07 -4.67
C TRP A 272 15.08 -20.50 -5.08
N LEU A 273 15.44 -20.89 -6.30
CA LEU A 273 15.24 -22.25 -6.78
C LEU A 273 16.00 -23.28 -5.94
N LYS A 274 17.25 -23.00 -5.56
CA LYS A 274 18.02 -23.87 -4.65
C LYS A 274 17.32 -24.06 -3.31
N ARG A 275 16.90 -22.96 -2.67
CA ARG A 275 16.18 -23.02 -1.38
C ARG A 275 14.84 -23.73 -1.48
N LEU A 276 14.10 -23.52 -2.57
CA LEU A 276 12.84 -24.23 -2.82
C LEU A 276 13.06 -25.75 -2.92
N ASN A 277 14.17 -26.16 -3.53
CA ASN A 277 14.57 -27.56 -3.69
C ASN A 277 15.32 -28.15 -2.48
N GLY A 278 15.59 -27.36 -1.43
CA GLY A 278 16.31 -27.81 -0.24
C GLY A 278 17.81 -28.02 -0.45
N ILE A 279 18.40 -27.31 -1.42
CA ILE A 279 19.83 -27.29 -1.74
C ILE A 279 20.51 -26.10 -1.07
#